data_AF-A0A4Q3V345-F1
#
_entry.id   AF-A0A4Q3V345-F1
#
_cell.length_a   1.000
_cell.length_b   1.000
_cell.length_c   1.000
_cell.angle_alpha   90.00
_cell.angle_beta   90.00
_cell.angle_gamma   90.00
#
_symmetry.space_group_name_H-M   'P 1'
#
loop_
_entity.id
_entity.type
_entity.pdbx_description
1 polymer ?
#
loop_
_entity_poly.entity_id
_entity_poly.type
_entity_poly.pdbx_seq_one_letter_code
_entity_poly.pdbx_strand_id
1 'polypeptide(L)'
;MPPSFRDRRDAGLRLGTALLRFRAEEPIVLGIARGGAEVGATVAESLGAPFDIVVVRKIAPPEDREFGVGAIEPDGSRYLDPDALGHRDVDEDLDRLSEEAEKEVARRLAEYRGDRPEPDLSGRTVILVDDGLA
;
A
#
# COMPACT_ATOMS: atom_id res chain seq x y z
N MET A 1 -24.75 11.38 -8.91
CA MET A 1 -23.40 10.83 -8.71
C MET A 1 -22.72 11.65 -7.62
N PRO A 2 -22.03 11.04 -6.64
CA PRO A 2 -21.12 11.82 -5.80
C PRO A 2 -20.15 12.56 -6.73
N PRO A 3 -19.73 13.79 -6.41
CA PRO A 3 -18.87 14.56 -7.31
C PRO A 3 -17.59 13.78 -7.54
N SER A 4 -17.36 13.35 -8.78
CA SER A 4 -16.10 12.73 -9.20
C SER A 4 -14.93 13.62 -8.74
N PHE A 5 -13.88 12.99 -8.23
CA PHE A 5 -12.65 13.71 -7.94
C PHE A 5 -12.03 14.19 -9.25
N ARG A 6 -11.45 15.39 -9.25
CA ARG A 6 -10.78 15.94 -10.45
C ARG A 6 -9.49 15.21 -10.76
N ASP A 7 -8.73 14.90 -9.72
CA ASP A 7 -7.46 14.18 -9.73
C ASP A 7 -7.19 13.60 -8.33
N ARG A 8 -6.06 12.91 -8.15
CA ARG A 8 -5.67 12.32 -6.86
C ARG A 8 -5.45 13.37 -5.77
N ARG A 9 -5.03 14.59 -6.14
CA ARG A 9 -4.85 15.68 -5.19
C ARG A 9 -6.19 16.18 -4.67
N ASP A 10 -7.18 16.35 -5.55
CA ASP A 10 -8.55 16.71 -5.17
C ASP A 10 -9.18 15.63 -4.26
N ALA A 11 -8.94 14.35 -4.55
CA ALA A 11 -9.33 13.25 -3.68
C ALA A 11 -8.64 13.35 -2.30
N GLY A 12 -7.33 13.55 -2.28
CA GLY A 12 -6.52 13.67 -1.06
C GLY A 12 -6.90 14.86 -0.19
N LEU A 13 -7.23 16.02 -0.77
CA LEU A 13 -7.68 17.21 -0.02
C LEU A 13 -9.03 16.96 0.67
N ARG A 14 -9.98 16.34 -0.04
CA ARG A 14 -11.29 16.00 0.51
C ARG A 14 -11.17 14.93 1.59
N LEU A 15 -10.33 13.92 1.37
CA LEU A 15 -10.04 12.88 2.35
C LEU A 15 -9.35 13.46 3.59
N GLY A 16 -8.32 14.29 3.41
CA GLY A 16 -7.61 14.96 4.50
C GLY A 16 -8.54 15.82 5.35
N THR A 17 -9.47 16.55 4.72
CA THR A 17 -10.50 17.33 5.42
C THR A 17 -11.41 16.43 6.27
N ALA A 18 -11.84 15.28 5.72
CA ALA A 18 -12.67 14.32 6.44
C ALA A 18 -11.94 13.64 7.62
N LEU A 19 -10.61 13.60 7.56
CA LEU A 19 -9.75 12.97 8.57
C LEU A 19 -9.20 13.96 9.62
N LEU A 20 -9.53 15.25 9.56
CA LEU A 20 -9.03 16.27 10.50
C LEU A 20 -9.21 15.92 11.98
N ARG A 21 -10.24 15.14 12.32
CA ARG A 21 -10.48 14.64 13.69
C ARG A 21 -9.31 13.84 14.26
N PHE A 22 -8.54 13.16 13.41
CA PHE A 22 -7.39 12.35 13.82
C PHE A 22 -6.14 13.19 14.06
N ARG A 23 -6.13 14.48 13.70
CA ARG A 23 -4.96 15.35 13.86
C ARG A 23 -4.45 15.42 15.30
N ALA A 24 -5.35 15.37 16.28
CA ALA A 24 -5.00 15.41 17.70
C ALA A 24 -4.29 14.13 18.19
N GLU A 25 -4.34 13.04 17.43
CA GLU A 25 -3.68 11.77 17.74
C GLU A 25 -2.26 11.70 17.15
N GLU A 26 -1.77 12.77 16.53
CA GLU A 26 -0.45 12.86 15.88
C GLU A 26 -0.17 11.65 14.96
N PRO A 27 -1.04 11.39 13.96
CA PRO A 27 -0.99 10.17 13.19
C PRO A 27 0.22 10.17 12.25
N ILE A 28 0.58 8.98 11.77
CA ILE A 28 1.42 8.83 10.57
C ILE A 28 0.57 8.38 9.39
N VAL A 29 0.78 9.01 8.23
CA VAL A 29 0.08 8.67 6.99
C VAL A 29 0.98 7.79 6.14
N LEU A 30 0.45 6.65 5.73
CA LEU A 30 1.13 5.68 4.88
C LEU A 30 0.39 5.57 3.54
N GLY A 31 1.05 5.89 2.44
CA GLY A 31 0.49 5.75 1.09
C GLY A 31 0.89 4.44 0.43
N ILE A 32 -0.07 3.65 -0.05
CA ILE A 32 0.21 2.43 -0.80
C ILE A 32 0.72 2.79 -2.20
N ALA A 33 1.89 2.28 -2.57
CA ALA A 33 2.45 2.53 -3.88
C ALA A 33 1.65 1.84 -5.01
N ARG A 34 1.35 2.49 -6.13
CA ARG A 34 1.81 3.83 -6.56
C ARG A 34 0.77 4.92 -6.36
N GLY A 35 -0.50 4.63 -6.63
CA GLY A 35 -1.57 5.61 -6.69
C GLY A 35 -1.89 6.25 -5.34
N GLY A 36 -1.98 5.41 -4.30
CA GLY A 36 -2.17 5.83 -2.91
C GLY A 36 -1.10 6.79 -2.38
N ALA A 37 0.10 6.82 -2.97
CA ALA A 37 1.16 7.73 -2.54
C ALA A 37 0.80 9.21 -2.77
N GLU A 38 0.23 9.57 -3.92
CA GLU A 38 -0.17 10.95 -4.22
C GLU A 38 -1.33 11.43 -3.32
N VAL A 39 -2.30 10.54 -3.09
CA VAL A 39 -3.44 10.82 -2.20
C VAL A 39 -2.95 10.94 -0.76
N GLY A 40 -2.15 9.98 -0.30
CA GLY A 40 -1.60 9.93 1.06
C GLY A 40 -0.72 11.12 1.40
N ALA A 41 0.14 11.58 0.48
CA ALA A 41 0.94 12.77 0.67
C ALA A 41 0.06 14.01 0.91
N THR A 42 -1.01 14.16 0.13
CA THR A 42 -1.97 15.27 0.28
C THR A 42 -2.76 15.20 1.61
N VAL A 43 -3.10 13.98 2.04
CA VAL A 43 -3.72 13.75 3.36
C VAL A 43 -2.76 14.16 4.48
N ALA A 44 -1.49 13.76 4.39
CA ALA A 44 -0.46 14.10 5.37
C ALA A 44 -0.25 15.62 5.49
N GLU A 45 -0.19 16.33 4.36
CA GLU A 45 -0.14 17.80 4.33
C GLU A 45 -1.33 18.42 5.06
N SER A 46 -2.54 17.90 4.83
CA SER A 46 -3.78 18.40 5.44
C SER A 46 -3.80 18.19 6.97
N LEU A 47 -3.22 17.09 7.45
CA LEU A 47 -3.15 16.77 8.88
C LEU A 47 -1.93 17.40 9.56
N GLY A 48 -0.92 17.85 8.82
CA GLY A 48 0.39 18.21 9.35
C GLY A 48 1.12 16.99 9.94
N ALA A 49 0.92 15.82 9.34
CA ALA A 49 1.41 14.53 9.80
C ALA A 49 2.65 14.07 9.00
N PRO A 50 3.52 13.22 9.57
CA PRO A 50 4.54 12.52 8.80
C PRO A 50 3.92 11.65 7.70
N PHE A 51 4.61 11.55 6.56
CA PHE A 51 4.22 10.72 5.43
C PHE A 51 5.31 9.70 5.09
N ASP A 52 4.89 8.47 4.82
CA ASP A 52 5.75 7.44 4.25
C ASP A 52 5.00 6.57 3.24
N ILE A 53 5.75 5.77 2.46
CA ILE A 53 5.22 4.88 1.44
C ILE A 53 5.29 3.45 1.92
N VAL A 54 4.21 2.71 1.68
CA VAL A 54 4.13 1.25 1.82
C VAL A 54 4.24 0.64 0.44
N VAL A 55 5.22 -0.24 0.26
CA VAL A 55 5.42 -1.00 -0.97
C VAL A 55 5.06 -2.44 -0.67
N VAL A 56 3.92 -2.88 -1.21
CA VAL A 56 3.47 -4.27 -1.15
C VAL A 56 3.20 -4.77 -2.55
N ARG A 57 3.32 -6.08 -2.76
CA ARG A 57 2.98 -6.71 -4.04
C ARG A 57 2.15 -7.95 -3.83
N LYS A 58 1.00 -8.01 -4.52
CA LYS A 58 0.22 -9.24 -4.61
C LYS A 58 1.04 -10.32 -5.31
N ILE A 59 1.01 -11.52 -4.76
CA ILE A 59 1.46 -12.74 -5.44
C ILE A 59 0.28 -13.15 -6.32
N ALA A 60 0.47 -13.13 -7.63
CA ALA A 60 -0.58 -13.44 -8.59
C ALA A 60 0.04 -14.06 -9.85
N PRO A 61 -0.61 -15.05 -10.47
CA PRO A 61 -0.14 -15.62 -11.72
C PRO A 61 -0.08 -14.57 -12.85
N PRO A 62 0.87 -14.66 -13.80
CA PRO A 62 0.99 -13.74 -14.93
C PRO A 62 -0.29 -13.64 -15.77
N GLU A 63 -0.99 -14.76 -15.93
CA GLU A 63 -2.22 -14.94 -16.70
C GLU A 63 -3.46 -14.34 -16.01
N ASP A 64 -3.41 -14.12 -14.69
CA ASP A 64 -4.54 -13.61 -13.92
C ASP A 64 -4.04 -12.76 -12.73
N ARG A 65 -3.75 -11.50 -13.02
CA ARG A 65 -3.21 -10.55 -12.03
C ARG A 65 -4.24 -10.05 -11.02
N GLU A 66 -5.53 -10.33 -11.27
CA GLU A 66 -6.63 -9.97 -10.37
C GLU A 66 -6.82 -11.04 -9.28
N PHE A 67 -6.50 -12.30 -9.61
CA PHE A 67 -6.47 -13.42 -8.66
C PHE A 67 -5.19 -13.39 -7.79
N GLY A 68 -5.24 -12.62 -6.71
CA GLY A 68 -4.18 -12.60 -5.70
C GLY A 68 -4.24 -13.82 -4.80
N VAL A 69 -3.20 -14.65 -4.81
CA VAL A 69 -3.03 -15.80 -3.90
C VAL A 69 -2.35 -15.44 -2.59
N GLY A 70 -1.86 -14.19 -2.51
CA GLY A 70 -1.15 -13.67 -1.35
C GLY A 70 -0.56 -12.29 -1.59
N ALA A 71 0.27 -11.85 -0.66
CA ALA A 71 1.06 -10.62 -0.74
C ALA A 71 2.45 -10.84 -0.14
N ILE A 72 3.42 -10.11 -0.66
CA ILE A 72 4.79 -10.07 -0.15
C ILE A 72 5.09 -8.71 0.47
N GLU A 73 5.78 -8.78 1.60
CA GLU A 73 6.31 -7.66 2.34
C GLU A 73 7.78 -7.38 1.98
N PRO A 74 8.26 -6.15 2.26
CA PRO A 74 9.66 -5.76 2.07
C PRO A 74 10.71 -6.71 2.67
N ASP A 75 10.41 -7.34 3.80
CA ASP A 75 11.32 -8.22 4.54
C ASP A 75 11.33 -9.66 4.01
N GLY A 76 10.58 -9.92 2.93
CA GLY A 76 10.42 -11.25 2.33
C GLY A 76 9.37 -12.11 3.02
N SER A 77 8.66 -11.58 4.04
CA SER A 77 7.53 -12.28 4.62
C SER A 77 6.37 -12.34 3.63
N ARG A 78 5.62 -13.46 3.70
CA ARG A 78 4.54 -13.80 2.77
C ARG A 78 3.25 -13.94 3.55
N TYR A 79 2.23 -13.21 3.13
CA TYR A 79 0.85 -13.52 3.47
C TYR A 79 0.26 -14.33 2.32
N LEU A 80 -0.24 -15.53 2.60
CA LEU A 80 -0.93 -16.35 1.61
C LEU A 80 -2.39 -16.49 2.01
N ASP A 81 -3.28 -16.36 1.03
CA ASP A 81 -4.71 -16.56 1.22
C ASP A 81 -5.02 -18.07 1.10
N PRO A 82 -5.38 -18.75 2.20
CA PRO A 82 -5.62 -20.19 2.18
C PRO A 82 -6.78 -20.60 1.25
N ASP A 83 -7.78 -19.74 1.08
CA ASP A 83 -8.93 -20.01 0.21
C ASP A 83 -8.51 -19.90 -1.27
N ALA A 84 -7.61 -18.97 -1.60
CA ALA A 84 -7.07 -18.82 -2.96
C ALA A 84 -6.17 -20.00 -3.37
N LEU A 85 -5.42 -20.56 -2.41
CA LEU A 85 -4.55 -21.72 -2.65
C LEU A 85 -5.34 -23.00 -2.96
N GLY A 86 -6.54 -23.16 -2.41
CA GLY A 86 -7.37 -24.36 -2.61
C GLY A 86 -7.99 -24.51 -4.02
N HIS A 87 -7.89 -23.50 -4.89
CA HIS A 87 -8.64 -23.43 -6.16
C HIS A 87 -7.78 -23.61 -7.42
N ARG A 88 -6.44 -23.71 -7.33
CA ARG A 88 -5.54 -23.89 -8.49
C ARG A 88 -4.23 -24.60 -8.08
N ASP A 89 -3.54 -25.19 -9.06
CA ASP A 89 -2.14 -25.70 -8.96
C ASP A 89 -1.11 -24.55 -8.81
N VAL A 90 -1.40 -23.55 -7.97
CA VAL A 90 -0.53 -22.39 -7.72
C VAL A 90 0.70 -22.80 -6.90
N ASP A 91 0.58 -23.90 -6.15
CA ASP A 91 1.66 -24.42 -5.29
C ASP A 91 2.95 -24.71 -6.05
N GLU A 92 2.89 -25.19 -7.30
CA GLU A 92 4.09 -25.54 -8.07
C GLU A 92 4.90 -24.31 -8.53
N ASP A 93 4.25 -23.14 -8.63
CA ASP A 93 4.84 -21.91 -9.15
C ASP A 93 4.95 -20.79 -8.09
N LEU A 94 4.45 -21.03 -6.87
CA LEU A 94 4.33 -20.03 -5.81
C LEU A 94 5.67 -19.40 -5.43
N ASP A 95 6.73 -20.21 -5.34
CA ASP A 95 8.07 -19.71 -5.02
C ASP A 95 8.60 -18.78 -6.10
N ARG A 96 8.43 -19.13 -7.38
CA ARG A 96 8.83 -18.29 -8.50
C ARG A 96 8.05 -16.98 -8.53
N LEU A 97 6.73 -17.03 -8.35
CA LEU A 97 5.88 -15.84 -8.28
C LEU A 97 6.26 -14.94 -7.09
N SER A 98 6.63 -15.56 -5.97
CA SER A 98 7.09 -14.86 -4.78
C SER A 98 8.42 -14.16 -5.03
N GLU A 99 9.41 -14.84 -5.61
CA GLU A 99 10.70 -14.23 -5.93
C GLU A 99 10.56 -13.04 -6.90
N GLU A 100 9.68 -13.13 -7.88
CA GLU A 100 9.39 -12.02 -8.81
C GLU A 100 8.76 -10.83 -8.08
N ALA A 101 7.83 -11.09 -7.16
CA ALA A 101 7.20 -10.07 -6.34
C ALA A 101 8.21 -9.42 -5.37
N GLU A 102 9.05 -10.21 -4.69
CA GLU A 102 10.13 -9.74 -3.80
C GLU A 102 11.09 -8.81 -4.53
N LYS A 103 11.55 -9.18 -5.72
CA LYS A 103 12.44 -8.34 -6.55
C LYS A 103 11.82 -7.01 -6.89
N GLU A 104 10.52 -6.97 -7.23
CA GLU A 104 9.83 -5.73 -7.56
C GLU A 104 9.58 -4.85 -6.32
N VAL A 105 9.27 -5.45 -5.17
CA VAL A 105 9.16 -4.71 -3.90
C VAL A 105 10.50 -4.09 -3.52
N ALA A 106 11.58 -4.86 -3.55
CA ALA A 106 12.92 -4.38 -3.25
C ALA A 106 13.35 -3.24 -4.19
N ARG A 107 13.10 -3.39 -5.50
CA ARG A 107 13.40 -2.35 -6.51
C ARG A 107 12.66 -1.04 -6.20
N ARG A 108 11.37 -1.10 -5.88
CA ARG A 108 10.55 0.09 -5.59
C ARG A 108 10.89 0.73 -4.25
N LEU A 109 11.23 -0.06 -3.23
CA LEU A 109 11.70 0.47 -1.96
C LEU A 109 13.01 1.24 -2.15
N ALA A 110 13.97 0.68 -2.89
CA ALA A 110 15.20 1.38 -3.21
C ALA A 110 14.92 2.70 -3.96
N GLU A 111 13.94 2.70 -4.89
CA GLU A 111 13.55 3.89 -5.66
C GLU A 111 12.85 4.97 -4.81
N TYR A 112 11.95 4.58 -3.90
CA TYR A 112 11.09 5.53 -3.17
C TYR A 112 11.62 5.92 -1.79
N ARG A 113 12.25 4.97 -1.10
CA ARG A 113 12.74 5.12 0.28
C ARG A 113 14.26 5.26 0.33
N GLY A 114 14.99 4.66 -0.62
CA GLY A 114 16.46 4.60 -0.56
C GLY A 114 16.92 3.96 0.76
N ASP A 115 17.87 4.59 1.43
CA ASP A 115 18.41 4.13 2.72
C ASP A 115 17.60 4.61 3.95
N ARG A 116 16.46 5.29 3.75
CA ARG A 116 15.66 5.81 4.87
C ARG A 116 15.03 4.64 5.65
N PRO A 117 15.20 4.56 6.99
CA PRO A 117 14.61 3.48 7.78
C PRO A 117 13.08 3.53 7.76
N GLU A 118 12.45 2.40 8.07
CA GLU A 118 11.01 2.32 8.30
C GLU A 118 10.57 3.16 9.51
N PRO A 119 9.36 3.74 9.47
CA PRO A 119 8.87 4.54 10.57
C PRO A 119 8.42 3.61 11.70
N ASP A 120 8.76 3.94 12.94
CA ASP A 120 8.27 3.18 14.11
C ASP A 120 6.76 3.36 14.29
N LEU A 121 5.95 2.35 14.04
CA LEU A 121 4.49 2.46 14.13
C LEU A 121 3.93 2.18 15.53
N SER A 122 4.77 1.80 16.49
CA SER A 122 4.36 1.28 17.79
C SER A 122 3.53 2.30 18.57
N GLY A 123 2.29 1.93 18.91
CA GLY A 123 1.40 2.78 19.71
C GLY A 123 0.92 4.05 19.01
N ARG A 124 1.08 4.18 17.69
CA ARG A 124 0.64 5.34 16.91
C ARG A 124 -0.64 5.06 16.14
N THR A 125 -1.42 6.13 15.92
CA THR A 125 -2.51 6.09 14.94
C THR A 125 -1.93 6.09 13.53
N VAL A 126 -2.24 5.05 12.76
CA VAL A 126 -1.77 4.88 11.38
C VAL A 126 -2.94 5.10 10.42
N ILE A 127 -2.75 5.98 9.44
CA ILE A 127 -3.71 6.20 8.35
C ILE A 127 -3.12 5.61 7.08
N LEU A 128 -3.61 4.43 6.69
CA LEU A 128 -3.25 3.78 5.43
C LEU A 128 -4.13 4.28 4.29
N VAL A 129 -3.53 4.72 3.19
CA VAL A 129 -4.22 5.40 2.08
C VAL A 129 -3.93 4.71 0.75
N ASP A 130 -4.99 4.43 -0.01
CA ASP A 130 -4.93 4.01 -1.41
C ASP A 130 -5.75 4.98 -2.30
N ASP A 131 -5.55 4.95 -3.62
CA ASP A 131 -6.32 5.78 -4.57
C ASP A 131 -7.64 5.13 -5.03
N GLY A 132 -7.89 3.88 -4.64
CA GLY A 132 -9.17 3.20 -4.81
C GLY A 132 -9.14 1.76 -4.33
N LEU A 133 -10.32 1.19 -4.09
CA LEU A 133 -10.53 -0.24 -3.89
C LEU A 133 -11.46 -0.71 -5.02
N ALA A 134 -11.02 -1.70 -5.79
CA ALA A 134 -11.77 -2.32 -6.87
C ALA A 134 -12.53 -3.55 -6.37
#